data_AF-A0A315YPS7-F1
#
_entry.id   AF-A0A315YPS7-F1
#
_cell.length_a   1.000
_cell.length_b   1.000
_cell.length_c   1.000
_cell.angle_alpha   90.00
_cell.angle_beta   90.00
_cell.angle_gamma   90.00
#
_symmetry.space_group_name_H-M   'P 1'
#
loop_
_entity.id
_entity.type
_entity.pdbx_description
1 polymer ?
#
loop_
_entity_poly.entity_id
_entity_poly.type
_entity_poly.pdbx_seq_one_letter_code
_entity_poly.pdbx_strand_id
1 'polypeptide(L)'
;MLIGSKGYPISYECSELIEELKKDIRECGKDKLLAVWLKEYKEHGIEFAVNYDFVVDEAPIEASELEADERLAVMTAESLLDLLIKQNDPVQIYDLHEPHVRTIKELRTACDMTQKEFSEYFGIPKRTIEDWEAGRRKPSQWAVELIEYKLKKEGLI
;
A
#
# COMPACT_ATOMS: atom_id res chain seq x y z
N MET A 1 18.54 -0.53 6.37
CA MET A 1 17.82 -1.40 5.41
C MET A 1 17.50 -2.73 6.05
N LEU A 2 16.25 -3.18 5.98
CA LEU A 2 15.84 -4.50 6.45
C LEU A 2 15.29 -5.32 5.28
N ILE A 3 15.66 -6.60 5.22
CA ILE A 3 14.94 -7.56 4.39
C ILE A 3 13.63 -7.84 5.12
N GLY A 4 12.50 -7.45 4.54
CA GLY A 4 11.19 -7.78 5.07
C GLY A 4 11.03 -9.27 5.26
N SER A 5 10.12 -9.71 6.13
CA SER A 5 9.90 -11.13 6.47
C SER A 5 9.61 -12.07 5.29
N LYS A 6 9.41 -11.54 4.08
CA LYS A 6 9.20 -12.25 2.81
C LYS A 6 10.30 -12.03 1.75
N GLY A 7 11.44 -11.42 2.09
CA GLY A 7 12.55 -11.22 1.16
C GLY A 7 12.51 -9.93 0.34
N TYR A 8 11.54 -9.03 0.59
CA TYR A 8 11.44 -7.75 -0.12
C TYR A 8 12.26 -6.66 0.57
N PRO A 9 12.92 -5.78 -0.20
CA PRO A 9 13.65 -4.64 0.35
C PRO A 9 12.66 -3.58 0.86
N ILE A 10 12.78 -3.19 2.13
CA ILE A 10 11.92 -2.17 2.76
C ILE A 10 12.79 -1.01 3.26
N SER A 11 12.35 0.22 2.98
CA SER A 11 12.94 1.46 3.50
C SER A 11 11.96 2.20 4.40
N TYR A 12 12.21 2.16 5.71
CA TYR A 12 11.46 2.92 6.70
C TYR A 12 11.77 4.43 6.68
N GLU A 13 12.87 4.81 6.03
CA GLU A 13 13.29 6.21 5.85
C GLU A 13 12.31 6.98 4.95
N CYS A 14 11.50 6.26 4.14
CA CYS A 14 10.48 6.88 3.31
C CYS A 14 9.25 7.37 4.10
N SER A 15 9.11 7.06 5.40
CA SER A 15 7.90 7.41 6.16
C SER A 15 7.72 8.93 6.31
N GLU A 16 8.80 9.66 6.57
CA GLU A 16 8.77 11.12 6.67
C GLU A 16 8.53 11.75 5.29
N LEU A 17 9.22 11.26 4.26
CA LEU A 17 9.01 11.70 2.87
C LEU A 17 7.56 11.49 2.40
N ILE A 18 6.91 10.39 2.79
CA ILE A 18 5.51 10.11 2.45
C ILE A 18 4.58 11.16 3.08
N GLU A 19 4.78 11.51 4.34
CA GLU A 19 3.93 12.47 5.04
C GLU A 19 4.11 13.89 4.51
N GLU A 20 5.34 14.29 4.20
CA GLU A 20 5.65 15.55 3.53
C GLU A 20 5.03 15.61 2.14
N LEU A 21 5.24 14.58 1.31
CA LEU A 21 4.71 14.54 -0.05
C LEU A 21 3.18 14.55 -0.08
N LYS A 22 2.51 13.88 0.86
CA LYS A 22 1.04 13.97 1.00
C LYS A 22 0.58 15.40 1.27
N LYS A 23 1.32 16.16 2.08
CA LYS A 23 1.01 17.56 2.35
C LYS A 23 1.22 18.41 1.09
N ASP A 24 2.32 18.20 0.40
CA ASP A 24 2.65 18.89 -0.84
C ASP A 24 1.63 18.61 -1.96
N ILE A 25 1.16 17.37 -2.09
CA ILE A 25 0.08 17.01 -3.02
C ILE A 25 -1.22 17.76 -2.71
N ARG A 26 -1.55 17.94 -1.42
CA ARG A 26 -2.74 18.71 -1.01
C ARG A 26 -2.61 20.20 -1.36
N GLU A 27 -1.39 20.75 -1.32
CA GLU A 27 -1.13 22.18 -1.55
C GLU A 27 -0.91 22.50 -3.03
N CYS A 28 -0.19 21.64 -3.75
CA CYS A 28 0.32 21.92 -5.10
C CYS A 28 -0.33 21.07 -6.19
N GLY A 29 -1.00 19.97 -5.83
CA GLY A 29 -1.66 19.05 -6.75
C GLY A 29 -0.81 17.85 -7.15
N LYS A 30 -1.48 16.73 -7.41
CA LYS A 30 -0.85 15.41 -7.65
C LYS A 30 -0.07 15.28 -8.98
N ASP A 31 -0.40 16.14 -9.96
CA ASP A 31 0.18 16.11 -11.31
C ASP A 31 1.48 16.93 -11.43
N LYS A 32 1.93 17.55 -10.33
CA LYS A 32 3.18 18.32 -10.30
C LYS A 32 4.38 17.41 -10.57
N LEU A 33 5.31 17.89 -11.40
CA LEU A 33 6.55 17.20 -11.68
C LEU A 33 7.55 17.45 -10.55
N LEU A 34 8.13 16.36 -10.08
CA LEU A 34 9.16 16.34 -9.06
C LEU A 34 10.41 15.72 -9.65
N ALA A 35 11.55 16.25 -9.25
CA ALA A 35 12.81 15.58 -9.38
C ALA A 35 13.06 14.73 -8.13
N VAL A 36 13.47 13.50 -8.32
CA VAL A 36 13.56 12.49 -7.27
C VAL A 36 14.96 11.91 -7.27
N TRP A 37 15.63 11.96 -6.12
CA TRP A 37 16.94 11.35 -5.91
C TRP A 37 16.72 9.89 -5.55
N LEU A 38 17.22 9.01 -6.42
CA LEU A 38 17.19 7.56 -6.24
C LEU A 38 18.60 7.09 -5.91
N LYS A 39 18.78 6.56 -4.69
CA LYS A 39 20.05 6.00 -4.22
C LYS A 39 20.11 4.50 -4.52
N GLU A 40 21.16 4.07 -5.21
CA GLU A 40 21.44 2.68 -5.58
C GLU A 40 22.19 1.95 -4.46
N TYR A 41 21.65 0.80 -4.05
CA TYR A 41 22.29 -0.09 -3.10
C TYR A 41 22.81 -1.33 -3.83
N LYS A 42 24.05 -1.22 -4.32
CA LYS A 42 24.73 -2.20 -5.20
C LYS A 42 24.79 -3.62 -4.63
N GLU A 43 24.85 -3.78 -3.31
CA GLU A 43 24.88 -5.11 -2.66
C GLU A 43 23.61 -5.94 -2.92
N HIS A 44 22.50 -5.27 -3.26
CA HIS A 44 21.20 -5.89 -3.47
C HIS A 44 20.56 -5.58 -4.83
N GLY A 45 21.15 -4.67 -5.62
CA GLY A 45 20.64 -4.29 -6.94
C GLY A 45 19.28 -3.59 -6.88
N ILE A 46 19.10 -2.72 -5.87
CA ILE A 46 17.85 -2.03 -5.58
C ILE A 46 18.08 -0.53 -5.45
N GLU A 47 17.02 0.25 -5.65
CA GLU A 47 17.05 1.71 -5.55
C GLU A 47 15.92 2.21 -4.65
N PHE A 48 16.23 3.21 -3.83
CA PHE A 48 15.26 3.89 -2.96
C PHE A 48 15.20 5.37 -3.24
N ALA A 49 14.00 5.95 -3.18
CA ALA A 49 13.85 7.40 -3.18
C ALA A 49 14.27 7.94 -1.81
N VAL A 50 15.25 8.84 -1.82
CA VAL A 50 15.85 9.42 -0.60
C VAL A 50 15.56 10.91 -0.47
N ASN A 51 15.22 11.59 -1.56
CA ASN A 51 14.84 13.00 -1.56
C ASN A 51 13.99 13.35 -2.79
N TYR A 52 13.27 14.47 -2.73
CA TYR A 52 12.60 15.06 -3.89
C TYR A 52 12.57 16.59 -3.82
N ASP A 53 12.44 17.23 -4.97
CA ASP A 53 12.19 18.66 -5.09
C ASP A 53 11.26 18.95 -6.28
N PHE A 54 10.58 20.08 -6.26
CA PHE A 54 9.73 20.51 -7.36
C PHE A 54 10.57 20.93 -8.56
N VAL A 55 10.18 20.45 -9.74
CA VAL A 55 10.79 20.94 -10.99
C VAL A 55 10.29 22.35 -11.25
N VAL A 56 11.21 23.31 -11.18
CA VAL A 56 11.00 24.72 -11.53
C VAL A 56 11.90 25.08 -12.72
N ASP A 57 11.31 25.68 -13.75
CA ASP A 57 11.99 26.01 -15.01
C ASP A 57 13.21 26.94 -14.82
N GLU A 58 13.29 27.64 -13.70
CA GLU A 58 14.32 28.65 -13.38
C GLU A 58 15.51 28.09 -12.59
N ALA A 59 15.44 26.85 -12.10
CA ALA A 59 16.50 26.22 -11.31
C ALA A 59 16.68 24.73 -11.70
N PRO A 60 17.38 24.45 -12.82
CA PRO A 60 17.68 23.08 -13.22
C PRO A 60 18.63 22.43 -12.21
N ILE A 61 18.38 21.16 -11.90
CA ILE A 61 19.22 20.40 -10.96
C ILE A 61 20.55 20.07 -11.63
N GLU A 62 21.62 20.49 -10.98
CA GLU A 62 22.99 20.31 -11.48
C GLU A 62 23.46 18.89 -11.19
N ALA A 63 24.06 18.23 -12.19
CA ALA A 63 24.59 16.87 -12.01
C ALA A 63 25.69 16.77 -10.92
N SER A 64 26.26 17.91 -10.52
CA SER A 64 27.22 18.00 -9.41
C SER A 64 26.60 17.81 -8.01
N GLU A 65 25.28 17.84 -7.89
CA GLU A 65 24.55 17.63 -6.62
C GLU A 65 24.26 16.15 -6.34
N LEU A 66 24.63 15.25 -7.26
CA LEU A 66 24.42 13.82 -7.12
C LEU A 66 25.64 13.12 -6.50
N GLU A 67 25.38 12.26 -5.53
CA GLU A 67 26.38 11.29 -5.07
C GLU A 67 26.65 10.22 -6.16
N ALA A 68 27.79 9.52 -6.06
CA ALA A 68 28.21 8.54 -7.06
C ALA A 68 27.28 7.31 -7.17
N ASP A 69 26.42 7.11 -6.18
CA ASP A 69 25.39 6.08 -6.09
C ASP A 69 23.97 6.66 -6.21
N GLU A 70 23.83 7.91 -6.66
CA GLU A 70 22.53 8.56 -6.84
C GLU A 70 22.25 8.89 -8.31
N ARG A 71 20.98 8.79 -8.68
CA ARG A 71 20.47 9.26 -9.96
C ARG A 71 19.18 10.05 -9.80
N LEU A 72 18.96 10.98 -10.71
CA LEU A 72 17.71 11.72 -10.80
C LEU A 72 16.69 11.00 -11.67
N ALA A 73 15.45 11.01 -11.22
CA ALA A 73 14.29 10.70 -12.03
C ALA A 73 13.29 11.83 -11.93
N VAL A 74 12.65 12.18 -13.05
CA VAL A 74 11.52 13.11 -13.06
C VAL A 74 10.24 12.29 -13.11
N MET A 75 9.33 12.52 -12.17
CA MET A 75 8.03 11.86 -12.13
C MET A 75 6.96 12.76 -11.49
N THR A 76 5.69 12.41 -11.60
CA THR A 76 4.63 13.17 -10.93
C THR A 76 4.65 12.93 -9.43
N ALA A 77 4.13 13.87 -8.65
CA ALA A 77 3.95 13.70 -7.21
C ALA A 77 3.12 12.44 -6.87
N GLU A 78 2.10 12.13 -7.67
CA GLU A 78 1.36 10.85 -7.60
C GLU A 78 2.26 9.62 -7.81
N SER A 79 3.12 9.64 -8.84
CA SER A 79 4.03 8.54 -9.14
C SER A 79 5.08 8.34 -8.05
N LEU A 80 5.59 9.44 -7.47
CA LEU A 80 6.53 9.38 -6.36
C LEU A 80 5.85 8.84 -5.10
N LEU A 81 4.63 9.28 -4.80
CA LEU A 81 3.88 8.78 -3.66
C LEU A 81 3.67 7.27 -3.78
N ASP A 82 3.26 6.77 -4.96
CA ASP A 82 3.14 5.34 -5.25
C ASP A 82 4.46 4.58 -5.06
N LEU A 83 5.58 5.18 -5.48
CA LEU A 83 6.92 4.59 -5.32
C LEU A 83 7.33 4.47 -3.86
N LEU A 84 7.22 5.56 -3.10
CA LEU A 84 7.58 5.60 -1.67
C LEU A 84 6.71 4.64 -0.86
N ILE A 85 5.41 4.61 -1.17
CA ILE A 85 4.44 3.67 -0.62
C ILE A 85 4.88 2.22 -0.86
N LYS A 86 5.28 1.86 -2.08
CA LYS A 86 5.81 0.51 -2.39
C LYS A 86 7.13 0.21 -1.68
N GLN A 87 7.99 1.21 -1.52
CA GLN A 87 9.31 1.06 -0.90
C GLN A 87 9.25 0.95 0.62
N ASN A 88 8.24 1.58 1.25
CA ASN A 88 8.01 1.50 2.70
C ASN A 88 7.18 0.27 3.10
N ASP A 89 6.88 -0.60 2.13
CA ASP A 89 5.85 -1.59 2.31
C ASP A 89 6.36 -3.04 2.34
N PRO A 90 6.10 -3.78 3.45
CA PRO A 90 6.11 -5.24 3.44
C PRO A 90 4.87 -5.89 2.80
N VAL A 91 3.69 -5.24 2.82
CA VAL A 91 2.34 -5.67 2.36
C VAL A 91 1.34 -4.46 2.25
N GLN A 92 1.14 -3.88 1.06
CA GLN A 92 0.30 -2.69 0.81
C GLN A 92 -1.17 -3.14 0.84
N ILE A 93 -1.83 -3.10 2.00
CA ILE A 93 -3.31 -3.20 2.09
C ILE A 93 -3.90 -2.14 3.04
N TYR A 94 -3.11 -1.52 3.90
CA TYR A 94 -3.64 -0.55 4.85
C TYR A 94 -3.29 0.85 4.36
N ASP A 95 -4.20 1.46 3.60
CA ASP A 95 -4.66 2.85 3.81
C ASP A 95 -4.65 3.87 2.65
N LEU A 96 -4.42 3.51 1.36
CA LEU A 96 -4.44 4.55 0.28
C LEU A 96 -5.15 4.26 -1.06
N HIS A 97 -5.96 3.22 -1.17
CA HIS A 97 -7.01 3.16 -2.20
C HIS A 97 -8.13 2.32 -1.61
N GLU A 98 -9.40 2.74 -1.70
CA GLU A 98 -10.53 1.85 -1.36
C GLU A 98 -10.31 0.51 -2.08
N PRO A 99 -9.94 -0.57 -1.37
CA PRO A 99 -9.82 -1.85 -2.02
C PRO A 99 -11.24 -2.34 -2.23
N HIS A 100 -11.45 -3.15 -3.26
CA HIS A 100 -12.62 -4.02 -3.31
C HIS A 100 -12.61 -4.92 -2.05
N VAL A 101 -13.16 -4.42 -0.93
CA VAL A 101 -13.38 -5.20 0.27
C VAL A 101 -14.43 -6.24 -0.12
N ARG A 102 -13.98 -7.48 -0.35
CA ARG A 102 -14.88 -8.57 -0.65
C ARG A 102 -15.93 -8.64 0.45
N THR A 103 -17.19 -8.58 0.05
CA THR A 103 -18.31 -8.72 0.96
C THR A 103 -18.24 -10.10 1.64
N ILE A 104 -18.86 -10.21 2.82
CA ILE A 104 -18.98 -11.50 3.52
C ILE A 104 -19.60 -12.58 2.62
N LYS A 105 -20.55 -12.17 1.76
CA LYS A 105 -21.16 -13.06 0.78
C LYS A 105 -20.15 -13.60 -0.22
N GLU A 106 -19.31 -12.73 -0.79
CA GLU A 106 -18.28 -13.11 -1.76
C GLU A 106 -17.25 -14.05 -1.14
N LEU A 107 -16.76 -13.73 0.07
CA LEU A 107 -15.81 -14.58 0.80
C LEU A 107 -16.40 -15.96 1.09
N ARG A 108 -17.65 -16.01 1.54
CA ARG A 108 -18.36 -17.28 1.81
C ARG A 108 -18.57 -18.09 0.53
N THR A 109 -18.98 -17.45 -0.56
CA THR A 109 -19.19 -18.16 -1.84
C THR A 109 -17.88 -18.65 -2.44
N ALA A 110 -16.77 -17.94 -2.21
CA ALA A 110 -15.47 -18.34 -2.71
C ALA A 110 -14.94 -19.62 -2.04
N CYS A 111 -15.32 -19.89 -0.79
CA CYS A 111 -15.00 -21.14 -0.10
C CYS A 111 -16.13 -22.19 -0.14
N ASP A 112 -17.11 -22.02 -1.04
CA ASP A 112 -18.25 -22.92 -1.27
C ASP A 112 -19.04 -23.30 0.01
N MET A 113 -19.11 -22.39 0.97
CA MET A 113 -19.81 -22.61 2.24
C MET A 113 -21.24 -22.07 2.18
N THR A 114 -22.18 -22.80 2.79
CA THR A 114 -23.49 -22.26 3.18
C THR A 114 -23.35 -21.25 4.31
N GLN A 115 -24.36 -20.39 4.53
CA GLN A 115 -24.37 -19.45 5.67
C GLN A 115 -24.26 -20.16 7.03
N LYS A 116 -24.73 -21.41 7.12
CA LYS A 116 -24.63 -22.24 8.32
C LYS A 116 -23.20 -22.71 8.54
N GLU A 117 -22.55 -23.27 7.52
CA GLU A 117 -21.15 -23.73 7.61
C GLU A 117 -20.21 -22.57 7.91
N PHE A 118 -20.42 -21.41 7.26
CA PHE A 118 -19.62 -20.21 7.51
C PHE A 118 -19.80 -19.68 8.95
N SER A 119 -21.02 -19.76 9.47
CA SER A 119 -21.35 -19.41 10.86
C SER A 119 -20.62 -20.33 11.84
N GLU A 120 -20.65 -21.64 11.61
CA GLU A 120 -19.99 -22.65 12.45
C GLU A 120 -18.47 -22.51 12.39
N TYR A 121 -17.90 -22.29 11.21
CA TYR A 121 -16.45 -22.18 10.99
C TYR A 121 -15.83 -20.95 11.66
N PHE A 122 -16.52 -19.80 11.65
CA PHE A 122 -16.05 -18.56 12.29
C PHE A 122 -16.58 -18.35 13.71
N GLY A 123 -17.55 -19.14 14.16
CA GLY A 123 -18.25 -18.90 15.43
C GLY A 123 -19.10 -17.62 15.44
N ILE A 124 -19.44 -17.08 14.26
CA ILE A 124 -20.26 -15.89 14.11
C ILE A 124 -21.72 -16.32 14.02
N PRO A 125 -22.66 -15.74 14.80
CA PRO A 125 -24.06 -16.13 14.72
C PRO A 125 -24.60 -16.01 13.28
N LYS A 126 -25.31 -17.04 12.79
CA LYS A 126 -25.90 -17.07 11.45
C LYS A 126 -26.71 -15.81 11.12
N ARG A 127 -27.45 -15.29 12.12
CA ARG A 127 -28.22 -14.05 12.01
C ARG A 127 -27.36 -12.82 11.68
N THR A 128 -26.14 -12.77 12.21
CA THR A 128 -25.16 -11.71 11.91
C THR A 128 -24.67 -11.82 10.46
N ILE A 129 -24.35 -13.02 9.99
CA ILE A 129 -23.99 -13.27 8.58
C ILE A 129 -25.13 -12.85 7.66
N GLU A 130 -26.37 -13.24 7.97
CA GLU A 130 -27.56 -12.83 7.20
C GLU A 130 -27.75 -11.31 7.17
N ASP A 131 -27.51 -10.60 8.28
CA ASP A 131 -27.59 -9.14 8.33
C ASP A 131 -26.49 -8.45 7.51
N TRP A 132 -25.28 -9.00 7.51
CA TRP A 132 -24.18 -8.52 6.69
C TRP A 132 -24.43 -8.73 5.21
N GLU A 133 -24.85 -9.94 4.81
CA GLU A 133 -25.11 -10.26 3.40
C GLU A 133 -26.34 -9.56 2.84
N ALA A 134 -27.34 -9.25 3.67
CA ALA A 134 -28.51 -8.49 3.27
C ALA A 134 -28.32 -6.96 3.37
N GLY A 135 -27.15 -6.48 3.81
CA GLY A 135 -26.86 -5.06 3.99
C GLY A 135 -27.63 -4.38 5.13
N ARG A 136 -28.32 -5.14 5.99
CA ARG A 136 -29.04 -4.60 7.16
C ARG A 136 -28.08 -4.12 8.25
N ARG A 137 -26.88 -4.71 8.29
CA ARG A 137 -25.74 -4.23 9.09
C ARG A 137 -24.49 -4.30 8.24
N LYS A 138 -23.55 -3.39 8.45
CA LYS A 138 -22.23 -3.46 7.83
C LYS A 138 -21.25 -4.11 8.80
N PRO A 139 -20.49 -5.16 8.41
CA PRO A 139 -19.37 -5.62 9.20
C PRO A 139 -18.34 -4.49 9.34
N SER A 140 -17.62 -4.44 10.45
CA SER A 140 -16.43 -3.59 10.53
C SER A 140 -15.40 -4.08 9.52
N GLN A 141 -14.62 -3.15 8.96
CA GLN A 141 -13.61 -3.47 7.98
C GLN A 141 -12.60 -4.52 8.48
N TRP A 142 -12.08 -4.33 9.71
CA TRP A 142 -11.16 -5.29 10.34
C TRP A 142 -11.76 -6.71 10.45
N ALA A 143 -13.08 -6.85 10.61
CA ALA A 143 -13.70 -8.16 10.71
C ALA A 143 -13.69 -8.88 9.36
N VAL A 144 -13.94 -8.14 8.26
CA VAL A 144 -13.85 -8.68 6.90
C VAL A 144 -12.41 -9.11 6.58
N GLU A 145 -11.44 -8.28 6.96
CA GLU A 145 -10.01 -8.55 6.73
C GLU A 145 -9.53 -9.79 7.50
N LEU A 146 -9.91 -9.94 8.77
CA LEU A 146 -9.56 -11.13 9.56
C LEU A 146 -10.17 -12.41 8.99
N ILE A 147 -11.42 -12.34 8.53
CA ILE A 147 -12.11 -13.45 7.86
C ILE A 147 -11.35 -13.82 6.58
N GLU A 148 -11.07 -12.84 5.72
CA GLU A 148 -10.34 -13.06 4.46
C GLU A 148 -8.93 -13.60 4.70
N TYR A 149 -8.20 -13.04 5.66
CA TYR A 149 -6.86 -13.50 6.04
C TYR A 149 -6.88 -14.97 6.47
N LYS A 150 -7.85 -15.38 7.30
CA LYS A 150 -7.96 -16.77 7.76
C LYS A 150 -8.22 -17.72 6.58
N LEU A 151 -9.17 -17.38 5.69
CA LEU A 151 -9.48 -18.21 4.53
C LEU A 151 -8.27 -18.40 3.60
N LYS A 152 -7.54 -17.30 3.31
CA LYS A 152 -6.30 -17.35 2.52
C LYS A 152 -5.22 -18.21 3.19
N LYS A 153 -5.04 -18.04 4.50
CA LYS A 153 -4.04 -18.77 5.28
C LYS A 153 -4.31 -20.27 5.32
N GLU A 154 -5.58 -20.66 5.31
CA GLU A 154 -6.02 -22.07 5.31
C GLU A 154 -6.20 -22.62 3.88
N GLY A 155 -5.90 -21.84 2.84
CA GLY A 155 -5.99 -22.27 1.44
C GLY A 155 -7.42 -22.51 0.94
N LEU A 156 -8.40 -21.87 1.57
CA LEU A 156 -9.82 -21.98 1.19
C LEU A 156 -10.20 -21.00 0.08
N ILE A 157 -9.42 -19.93 -0.11
CA ILE A 157 -9.54 -18.92 -1.18
C ILE A 157 -8.17 -18.37 -1.59
#